data_AF-A0A496UIX5-F1
#
_entry.id   AF-A0A496UIX5-F1
#
_cell.length_a   1.000
_cell.length_b   1.000
_cell.length_c   1.000
_cell.angle_alpha   90.00
_cell.angle_beta   90.00
_cell.angle_gamma   90.00
#
_symmetry.space_group_name_H-M   'P 1'
#
loop_
_entity.id
_entity.type
_entity.pdbx_description
1 polymer ?
#
loop_
_entity_poly.entity_id
_entity_poly.type
_entity_poly.pdbx_seq_one_letter_code
_entity_poly.pdbx_strand_id
1 'polypeptide(L)'
;MQIINEAHYHGSDRIFSDNSAVSTVVGAILLFGLLVAVVAFVNVYYVPPWVADGEARHAQDVFVDFSSIPDHIDELVIANNSDAVSRQRIKLGCGGIPIMSPGMSWGSLGTVPQEGNFIVKADVWTENITKNVTSDNFTDERVNITNIFSISKFYIYIENSYTGTVLINLSDQDGGAILQIASNCYDITTWSSDGVKILDELIITTNPDPLHPVNLLSPCYGFSKVLSDADSSYNITMEADGLGSDIRYEVEYYEYNKTTEPYTKTSNGTMVYRSMNRYFIDQRFIYQNGAVFLCQPPDASMRTLPDITIEDVGNYTWVTIPMVTVGTGENRTPMIGGSGVEELQMGLKYVDRITFADRNNTESVSIIIEPPEGG
;
A
#
# COMPACT_ATOMS: atom_id res chain seq x y z
N MET A 1 124.17 47.68 -27.03
CA MET A 1 125.17 46.96 -26.19
C MET A 1 124.40 46.06 -25.23
N GLN A 2 124.61 44.73 -25.33
CA GLN A 2 124.21 43.61 -24.43
C GLN A 2 122.76 43.58 -23.88
N ILE A 3 121.87 42.65 -24.27
CA ILE A 3 121.66 41.24 -23.79
C ILE A 3 121.58 41.22 -22.23
N ILE A 4 120.58 40.67 -21.50
CA ILE A 4 120.18 39.24 -21.35
C ILE A 4 118.78 39.10 -20.65
N ASN A 5 118.02 38.06 -21.07
CA ASN A 5 117.08 37.11 -20.39
C ASN A 5 115.68 37.39 -19.77
N GLU A 6 114.82 36.43 -20.16
CA GLU A 6 113.91 35.53 -19.39
C GLU A 6 112.42 35.85 -19.12
N ALA A 7 111.60 35.00 -19.75
CA ALA A 7 110.47 34.22 -19.22
C ALA A 7 109.36 34.91 -18.41
N HIS A 8 108.12 34.83 -18.88
CA HIS A 8 107.13 33.87 -18.36
C HIS A 8 105.79 34.02 -19.08
N TYR A 9 105.22 32.89 -19.48
CA TYR A 9 103.83 32.76 -19.91
C TYR A 9 102.90 33.05 -18.71
N HIS A 10 101.94 33.95 -18.88
CA HIS A 10 100.67 33.87 -18.16
C HIS A 10 99.56 34.39 -19.06
N GLY A 11 98.83 33.45 -19.65
CA GLY A 11 97.52 33.73 -20.23
C GLY A 11 96.60 34.20 -19.12
N SER A 12 96.05 35.41 -19.28
CA SER A 12 94.88 35.84 -18.54
C SER A 12 93.66 35.60 -19.44
N ASP A 13 93.15 34.38 -19.44
CA ASP A 13 91.80 34.11 -19.95
C ASP A 13 90.81 34.80 -19.02
N ARG A 14 90.24 35.92 -19.49
CA ARG A 14 89.07 36.51 -18.88
C ARG A 14 87.90 35.57 -19.13
N ILE A 15 87.59 34.73 -18.15
CA ILE A 15 86.34 33.97 -18.10
C ILE A 15 85.21 34.99 -17.91
N PHE A 16 84.51 35.32 -18.99
CA PHE A 16 83.20 35.96 -18.88
C PHE A 16 82.22 34.92 -18.34
N SER A 17 81.58 35.20 -17.20
CA SER A 17 80.47 34.40 -16.70
C SER A 17 79.31 34.47 -17.68
N ASP A 18 79.01 33.37 -18.36
CA ASP A 18 77.88 33.28 -19.27
C ASP A 18 76.58 33.14 -18.48
N ASN A 19 75.97 34.27 -18.15
CA ASN A 19 74.70 34.34 -17.41
C ASN A 19 73.49 33.95 -18.28
N SER A 20 73.67 33.68 -19.58
CA SER A 20 72.58 33.29 -20.48
C SER A 20 72.03 31.90 -20.16
N ALA A 21 72.91 30.97 -19.74
CA ALA A 21 72.52 29.63 -19.31
C ALA A 21 71.68 29.67 -18.02
N VAL A 22 72.04 30.54 -17.06
CA VAL A 22 71.30 30.71 -15.80
C VAL A 22 69.91 31.31 -16.06
N SER A 23 69.81 32.32 -16.94
CA SER A 23 68.51 32.93 -17.30
C SER A 23 67.56 31.94 -17.98
N THR A 24 68.10 31.04 -18.83
CA THR A 24 67.30 30.03 -19.52
C THR A 24 66.75 28.99 -18.53
N VAL A 25 67.58 28.55 -17.59
CA VAL A 25 67.19 27.58 -16.54
C VAL A 25 66.16 28.20 -15.60
N VAL A 26 66.37 29.44 -15.15
CA VAL A 26 65.41 30.15 -14.27
C VAL A 26 64.07 30.37 -14.99
N GLY A 27 64.10 30.76 -16.26
CA GLY A 27 62.88 30.89 -17.08
C GLY A 27 62.11 29.57 -17.22
N ALA A 28 62.81 28.46 -17.44
CA ALA A 28 62.20 27.14 -17.53
C ALA A 28 61.58 26.68 -16.19
N ILE A 29 62.26 26.92 -15.05
CA ILE A 29 61.73 26.59 -13.72
C ILE A 29 60.49 27.41 -13.40
N LEU A 30 60.49 28.71 -13.72
CA LEU A 30 59.32 29.58 -13.53
C LEU A 30 58.14 29.15 -14.40
N LEU A 31 58.38 28.80 -15.67
CA LEU A 31 57.35 28.29 -16.57
C LEU A 31 56.77 26.96 -16.07
N PHE A 32 57.62 26.05 -15.60
CA PHE A 32 57.19 24.78 -15.03
C PHE A 32 56.40 24.98 -13.74
N GLY A 33 56.86 25.88 -12.85
CA GLY A 33 56.13 26.25 -11.63
C GLY A 33 54.76 26.86 -11.93
N LEU A 34 54.67 27.74 -12.94
CA LEU A 34 53.40 28.28 -13.42
C LEU A 34 52.49 27.19 -13.96
N LEU A 35 53.01 26.26 -14.76
CA LEU A 35 52.24 25.14 -15.31
C LEU A 35 51.69 24.25 -14.20
N VAL A 36 52.51 23.88 -13.22
CA VAL A 36 52.08 23.11 -12.04
C VAL A 36 51.03 23.86 -11.24
N ALA A 37 51.19 25.18 -11.05
CA ALA A 37 50.23 26.00 -10.33
C ALA A 37 48.87 26.07 -11.05
N VAL A 38 48.86 26.21 -12.39
CA VAL A 38 47.64 26.20 -13.20
C VAL A 38 46.94 24.84 -13.11
N VAL A 39 47.68 23.74 -13.24
CA VAL A 39 47.12 22.39 -13.12
C VAL A 39 46.55 22.15 -11.72
N ALA A 40 47.25 22.59 -10.66
CA ALA A 40 46.76 22.49 -9.29
C ALA A 40 45.47 23.33 -9.09
N PHE A 41 45.43 24.55 -9.62
CA PHE A 41 44.24 25.39 -9.56
C PHE A 41 43.04 24.73 -10.26
N VAL A 42 43.24 24.15 -11.44
CA VAL A 42 42.20 23.43 -12.17
C VAL A 42 41.68 22.22 -11.38
N ASN A 43 42.59 21.43 -10.79
CA ASN A 43 42.23 20.25 -10.00
C ASN A 43 41.48 20.59 -8.70
N VAL A 44 41.73 21.75 -8.09
CA VAL A 44 41.06 22.15 -6.85
C VAL A 44 39.71 22.83 -7.12
N TYR A 45 39.62 23.68 -8.15
CA TYR A 45 38.44 24.53 -8.36
C TYR A 45 37.46 23.99 -9.40
N TYR A 46 37.93 23.35 -10.48
CA TYR A 46 37.06 22.96 -11.61
C TYR A 46 36.73 21.47 -11.65
N VAL A 47 37.67 20.62 -11.23
CA VAL A 47 37.46 19.17 -11.24
C VAL A 47 36.32 18.73 -10.31
N PRO A 48 36.23 19.17 -9.04
CA PRO A 48 35.16 18.71 -8.15
C PRO A 48 33.75 19.01 -8.66
N PRO A 49 33.41 20.23 -9.13
CA PRO A 49 32.11 20.51 -9.74
C PRO A 49 31.82 19.66 -10.98
N TRP A 50 32.82 19.44 -11.86
CA TRP A 50 32.62 18.62 -13.05
C TRP A 50 32.34 17.15 -12.73
N VAL A 51 33.01 16.61 -11.71
CA VAL A 51 32.75 15.24 -11.24
C VAL A 51 31.38 15.16 -10.57
N ALA A 52 31.02 16.13 -9.73
CA ALA A 52 29.69 16.19 -9.12
C ALA A 52 28.56 16.24 -10.18
N ASP A 53 28.72 17.03 -11.24
CA ASP A 53 27.78 17.04 -12.37
C ASP A 53 27.71 15.69 -13.10
N GLY A 54 28.84 14.99 -13.22
CA GLY A 54 28.90 13.66 -13.81
C GLY A 54 28.17 12.61 -12.96
N GLU A 55 28.39 12.63 -11.66
CA GLU A 55 27.74 11.76 -10.68
C GLU A 55 26.23 12.05 -10.58
N ALA A 56 25.82 13.32 -10.64
CA ALA A 56 24.42 13.73 -10.66
C ALA A 56 23.68 13.24 -11.93
N ARG A 57 24.32 13.32 -13.10
CA ARG A 57 23.75 12.76 -14.35
C ARG A 57 23.65 11.24 -14.27
N HIS A 58 24.68 10.58 -13.76
CA HIS A 58 24.65 9.14 -13.57
C HIS A 58 23.56 8.69 -12.60
N ALA A 59 23.35 9.43 -11.51
CA ALA A 59 22.26 9.20 -10.58
C ALA A 59 20.88 9.31 -11.26
N GLN A 60 20.72 10.27 -12.17
CA GLN A 60 19.51 10.40 -12.99
C GLN A 60 19.34 9.23 -13.97
N ASP A 61 20.42 8.77 -14.60
CA ASP A 61 20.39 7.59 -15.48
C ASP A 61 19.96 6.34 -14.70
N VAL A 62 20.54 6.10 -13.52
CA VAL A 62 20.17 4.97 -12.65
C VAL A 62 18.72 5.07 -12.21
N PHE A 63 18.23 6.26 -11.90
CA PHE A 63 16.82 6.45 -11.56
C PHE A 63 15.90 6.05 -12.71
N VAL A 64 16.22 6.45 -13.94
CA VAL A 64 15.45 6.07 -15.14
C VAL A 64 15.45 4.56 -15.30
N ASP A 65 16.63 3.92 -15.19
CA ASP A 65 16.75 2.45 -15.24
C ASP A 65 15.90 1.77 -14.15
N PHE A 66 15.93 2.27 -12.91
CA PHE A 66 15.12 1.70 -11.82
C PHE A 66 13.62 1.94 -12.00
N SER A 67 13.23 3.07 -12.58
CA SER A 67 11.82 3.40 -12.81
C SER A 67 11.16 2.54 -13.88
N SER A 68 11.93 1.92 -14.77
CA SER A 68 11.43 0.99 -15.79
C SER A 68 11.36 -0.46 -15.32
N ILE A 69 11.91 -0.79 -14.14
CA ILE A 69 11.86 -2.15 -13.58
C ILE A 69 10.39 -2.60 -13.41
N PRO A 70 9.47 -1.80 -12.82
CA PRO A 70 8.06 -2.19 -12.72
C PRO A 70 7.42 -2.52 -14.07
N ASP A 71 7.63 -1.70 -15.12
CA ASP A 71 7.07 -1.96 -16.45
C ASP A 71 7.52 -3.32 -17.02
N HIS A 72 8.80 -3.67 -16.84
CA HIS A 72 9.33 -4.96 -17.28
C HIS A 72 8.77 -6.14 -16.47
N ILE A 73 8.39 -5.88 -15.22
CA ILE A 73 7.78 -6.89 -14.35
C ILE A 73 6.33 -7.11 -14.77
N ASP A 74 5.59 -6.05 -15.08
CA ASP A 74 4.22 -6.15 -15.58
C ASP A 74 4.17 -6.96 -16.88
N GLU A 75 5.14 -6.78 -17.78
CA GLU A 75 5.28 -7.61 -18.98
C GLU A 75 5.45 -9.11 -18.65
N LEU A 76 6.27 -9.44 -17.65
CA LEU A 76 6.46 -10.83 -17.19
C LEU A 76 5.20 -11.39 -16.53
N VAL A 77 4.45 -10.57 -15.78
CA VAL A 77 3.19 -10.94 -15.13
C VAL A 77 2.11 -11.22 -16.17
N ILE A 78 1.97 -10.35 -17.18
CA ILE A 78 1.03 -10.54 -18.30
C ILE A 78 1.37 -11.81 -19.09
N ALA A 79 2.67 -12.05 -19.32
CA ALA A 79 3.11 -13.27 -19.99
C ALA A 79 2.82 -14.54 -19.17
N ASN A 80 2.66 -14.41 -17.84
CA ASN A 80 2.41 -15.48 -16.87
C ASN A 80 3.35 -16.69 -17.04
N ASN A 81 4.59 -16.42 -17.47
CA ASN A 81 5.59 -17.44 -17.77
C ASN A 81 6.73 -17.32 -16.76
N SER A 82 6.78 -18.24 -15.79
CA SER A 82 7.83 -18.26 -14.75
C SER A 82 9.24 -18.55 -15.30
N ASP A 83 9.32 -19.01 -16.55
CA ASP A 83 10.58 -19.26 -17.25
C ASP A 83 11.05 -18.05 -18.09
N ALA A 84 10.22 -17.03 -18.24
CA ALA A 84 10.59 -15.80 -18.94
C ALA A 84 11.53 -14.97 -18.07
N VAL A 85 12.61 -14.48 -18.69
CA VAL A 85 13.60 -13.61 -18.05
C VAL A 85 13.66 -12.31 -18.84
N SER A 86 13.32 -11.20 -18.19
CA SER A 86 13.59 -9.86 -18.72
C SER A 86 15.05 -9.49 -18.45
N ARG A 87 15.69 -8.85 -19.43
CA ARG A 87 17.10 -8.45 -19.36
C ARG A 87 17.20 -6.95 -19.56
N GLN A 88 17.68 -6.26 -18.53
CA GLN A 88 17.90 -4.82 -18.56
C GLN A 88 19.38 -4.55 -18.31
N ARG A 89 19.92 -3.47 -18.89
CA ARG A 89 21.27 -3.01 -18.57
C ARG A 89 21.17 -1.88 -17.57
N ILE A 90 21.95 -1.97 -16.49
CA ILE A 90 22.04 -0.93 -15.47
C ILE A 90 23.47 -0.46 -15.41
N LYS A 91 23.65 0.86 -15.46
CA LYS A 91 24.97 1.47 -15.28
C LYS A 91 25.28 1.55 -13.79
N LEU A 92 26.38 0.95 -13.34
CA LEU A 92 26.74 0.96 -11.93
C LEU A 92 27.51 2.21 -11.52
N GLY A 93 28.26 2.81 -12.43
CA GLY A 93 29.05 4.00 -12.14
C GLY A 93 29.27 4.90 -13.34
N CYS A 94 29.78 6.10 -13.07
CA CYS A 94 30.14 7.06 -14.12
C CYS A 94 31.63 6.97 -14.46
N GLY A 95 31.95 7.00 -15.75
CA GLY A 95 33.34 7.10 -16.20
C GLY A 95 33.98 8.43 -15.80
N GLY A 96 35.27 8.40 -15.49
CA GLY A 96 36.06 9.59 -15.14
C GLY A 96 36.38 10.48 -16.36
N ILE A 97 36.77 11.72 -16.10
CA ILE A 97 37.19 12.67 -17.15
C ILE A 97 38.65 12.33 -17.52
N PRO A 98 38.98 12.09 -18.80
CA PRO A 98 40.35 11.80 -19.22
C PRO A 98 41.36 12.85 -18.74
N ILE A 99 42.56 12.39 -18.36
CA ILE A 99 43.75 13.18 -17.97
C ILE A 99 43.69 13.91 -16.61
N MET A 100 42.54 14.35 -16.10
CA MET A 100 42.50 15.23 -14.90
C MET A 100 41.86 14.62 -13.65
N SER A 101 40.94 13.66 -13.78
CA SER A 101 40.44 12.91 -12.61
C SER A 101 39.92 11.53 -13.03
N PRO A 102 40.70 10.46 -12.84
CA PRO A 102 40.23 9.10 -13.05
C PRO A 102 39.26 8.62 -11.96
N GLY A 103 38.70 9.51 -11.13
CA GLY A 103 37.70 9.17 -10.13
C GLY A 103 36.43 8.68 -10.80
N MET A 104 36.30 7.36 -10.94
CA MET A 104 35.06 6.71 -11.33
C MET A 104 34.11 6.74 -10.13
N SER A 105 32.85 7.10 -10.36
CA SER A 105 31.81 6.74 -9.38
C SER A 105 31.66 5.22 -9.40
N TRP A 106 31.53 4.65 -8.21
CA TRP A 106 31.33 3.23 -8.03
C TRP A 106 29.89 3.02 -7.57
N GLY A 107 29.24 1.96 -8.05
CA GLY A 107 27.95 1.54 -7.53
C GLY A 107 27.98 0.08 -7.16
N SER A 108 27.13 -0.30 -6.22
CA SER A 108 26.82 -1.69 -5.94
C SER A 108 25.34 -1.94 -6.15
N LEU A 109 25.04 -2.98 -6.90
CA LEU A 109 23.71 -3.48 -7.16
C LEU A 109 23.61 -4.85 -6.52
N GLY A 110 22.64 -5.03 -5.63
CA GLY A 110 22.42 -6.30 -4.97
C GLY A 110 20.96 -6.62 -4.81
N THR A 111 20.66 -7.90 -4.86
CA THR A 111 19.39 -8.45 -4.40
C THR A 111 19.57 -8.72 -2.91
N VAL A 112 18.65 -8.28 -2.08
CA VAL A 112 18.67 -8.62 -0.66
C VAL A 112 17.43 -9.46 -0.38
N PRO A 113 17.52 -10.80 -0.50
CA PRO A 113 16.34 -11.66 -0.39
C PRO A 113 15.75 -11.71 1.02
N GLN A 114 16.44 -11.17 2.03
CA GLN A 114 16.11 -11.29 3.45
C GLN A 114 16.01 -9.96 4.20
N GLU A 115 16.37 -8.83 3.59
CA GLU A 115 16.18 -7.50 4.20
C GLU A 115 15.09 -6.75 3.43
N GLY A 116 14.06 -6.32 4.16
CA GLY A 116 12.89 -5.65 3.59
C GLY A 116 11.76 -6.62 3.32
N ASN A 117 11.05 -7.03 4.37
CA ASN A 117 9.73 -7.64 4.20
C ASN A 117 8.79 -6.54 3.68
N PHE A 118 8.12 -6.79 2.56
CA PHE A 118 7.01 -5.93 2.14
C PHE A 118 5.80 -6.36 2.95
N ILE A 119 5.50 -5.62 4.03
CA ILE A 119 4.38 -5.91 4.91
C ILE A 119 3.14 -5.27 4.33
N VAL A 120 2.16 -6.10 3.99
CA VAL A 120 0.83 -5.69 3.59
C VAL A 120 -0.08 -5.91 4.78
N LYS A 121 -0.57 -4.82 5.34
CA LYS A 121 -1.62 -4.85 6.36
C LYS A 121 -2.93 -4.54 5.68
N ALA A 122 -3.95 -5.31 6.00
CA ALA A 122 -5.30 -5.09 5.53
C ALA A 122 -6.26 -5.06 6.71
N ASP A 123 -6.98 -3.95 6.89
CA ASP A 123 -8.15 -3.94 7.76
C ASP A 123 -9.36 -4.33 6.93
N VAL A 124 -9.96 -5.48 7.27
CA VAL A 124 -11.08 -6.04 6.53
C VAL A 124 -12.34 -5.92 7.38
N TRP A 125 -13.35 -5.25 6.84
CA TRP A 125 -14.69 -5.25 7.42
C TRP A 125 -15.40 -6.53 7.03
N THR A 126 -15.50 -7.45 7.99
CA THR A 126 -16.26 -8.68 7.82
C THR A 126 -17.72 -8.44 8.17
N GLU A 127 -18.61 -8.87 7.28
CA GLU A 127 -20.03 -9.02 7.57
C GLU A 127 -20.27 -10.42 8.14
N ASN A 128 -20.71 -10.49 9.39
CA ASN A 128 -21.11 -11.74 10.00
C ASN A 128 -22.63 -11.75 10.22
N ILE A 129 -23.32 -12.58 9.45
CA ILE A 129 -24.77 -12.74 9.54
C ILE A 129 -25.06 -13.89 10.51
N THR A 130 -25.44 -13.56 11.74
CA THR A 130 -25.73 -14.56 12.79
C THR A 130 -27.23 -14.72 12.98
N LYS A 131 -27.70 -15.96 13.10
CA LYS A 131 -29.10 -16.24 13.39
C LYS A 131 -29.36 -16.10 14.89
N ASN A 132 -30.20 -15.15 15.28
CA ASN A 132 -30.64 -14.94 16.65
C ASN A 132 -32.15 -15.21 16.78
N VAL A 133 -32.54 -15.61 17.99
CA VAL A 133 -33.94 -15.77 18.39
C VAL A 133 -34.16 -14.99 19.66
N THR A 134 -35.10 -14.05 19.63
CA THR A 134 -35.56 -13.33 20.81
C THR A 134 -37.00 -13.72 21.07
N SER A 135 -37.27 -14.32 22.23
CA SER A 135 -38.62 -14.63 22.65
C SER A 135 -38.77 -14.36 24.14
N ASP A 136 -39.69 -13.47 24.48
CA ASP A 136 -40.07 -13.19 25.86
C ASP A 136 -41.51 -12.69 25.93
N ASN A 137 -42.04 -12.60 27.14
CA ASN A 137 -43.26 -11.86 27.40
C ASN A 137 -42.96 -10.36 27.34
N PHE A 138 -43.95 -9.52 26.99
CA PHE A 138 -43.83 -8.06 27.09
C PHE A 138 -43.86 -7.63 28.57
N THR A 139 -42.76 -7.87 29.29
CA THR A 139 -42.56 -7.38 30.66
C THR A 139 -42.05 -5.95 30.71
N ASP A 140 -41.44 -5.49 29.63
CA ASP A 140 -40.98 -4.11 29.43
C ASP A 140 -41.93 -3.40 28.44
N GLU A 141 -42.16 -2.10 28.63
CA GLU A 141 -43.01 -1.30 27.74
C GLU A 141 -42.47 -1.27 26.31
N ARG A 142 -41.16 -1.51 26.12
CA ARG A 142 -40.47 -1.40 24.84
C ARG A 142 -39.38 -2.45 24.67
N VAL A 143 -39.38 -3.12 23.52
CA VAL A 143 -38.37 -4.10 23.09
C VAL A 143 -37.65 -3.57 21.86
N ASN A 144 -36.32 -3.50 21.89
CA ASN A 144 -35.51 -3.03 20.78
C ASN A 144 -34.65 -4.18 20.26
N ILE A 145 -34.75 -4.45 18.96
CA ILE A 145 -33.90 -5.40 18.24
C ILE A 145 -33.11 -4.59 17.20
N THR A 146 -31.78 -4.61 17.31
CA THR A 146 -30.89 -3.81 16.46
C THR A 146 -30.19 -4.64 15.41
N ASN A 147 -29.69 -3.98 14.36
CA ASN A 147 -28.85 -4.56 13.32
C ASN A 147 -29.48 -5.76 12.60
N ILE A 148 -30.75 -5.69 12.21
CA ILE A 148 -31.40 -6.80 11.51
C ILE A 148 -31.08 -6.75 10.02
N PHE A 149 -30.53 -7.85 9.49
CA PHE A 149 -30.34 -8.08 8.05
C PHE A 149 -31.63 -8.60 7.40
N SER A 150 -32.24 -9.63 8.00
CA SER A 150 -33.51 -10.19 7.54
C SER A 150 -34.23 -10.94 8.66
N ILE A 151 -35.55 -11.11 8.51
CA ILE A 151 -36.38 -11.82 9.50
C ILE A 151 -36.91 -13.10 8.89
N SER A 152 -36.67 -14.22 9.57
CA SER A 152 -37.12 -15.56 9.21
C SER A 152 -38.50 -15.87 9.81
N LYS A 153 -38.74 -15.43 11.06
CA LYS A 153 -40.03 -15.60 11.74
C LYS A 153 -40.35 -14.37 12.59
N PHE A 154 -41.61 -13.98 12.57
CA PHE A 154 -42.13 -12.92 13.42
C PHE A 154 -43.52 -13.31 13.91
N TYR A 155 -43.61 -13.78 15.15
CA TYR A 155 -44.86 -14.14 15.80
C TYR A 155 -45.12 -13.23 16.99
N ILE A 156 -46.35 -12.76 17.09
CA ILE A 156 -46.90 -12.15 18.29
C ILE A 156 -48.01 -13.07 18.78
N TYR A 157 -47.86 -13.58 19.99
CA TYR A 157 -48.83 -14.41 20.66
C TYR A 157 -49.63 -13.54 21.62
N ILE A 158 -50.95 -13.49 21.43
CA ILE A 158 -51.85 -12.63 22.19
C ILE A 158 -52.79 -13.54 22.99
N GLU A 159 -52.87 -13.36 24.31
CA GLU A 159 -53.88 -14.02 25.15
C GLU A 159 -55.25 -13.34 25.00
N ASN A 160 -56.34 -14.11 25.10
CA ASN A 160 -57.70 -13.61 24.92
C ASN A 160 -58.12 -12.52 25.92
N SER A 161 -57.44 -12.40 27.06
CA SER A 161 -57.72 -11.37 28.07
C SER A 161 -57.10 -10.01 27.74
N TYR A 162 -56.18 -9.94 26.77
CA TYR A 162 -55.48 -8.71 26.46
C TYR A 162 -56.34 -7.72 25.67
N THR A 163 -56.30 -6.46 26.07
CA THR A 163 -56.88 -5.33 25.33
C THR A 163 -55.86 -4.19 25.32
N GLY A 164 -55.49 -3.70 24.15
CA GLY A 164 -54.46 -2.67 24.01
C GLY A 164 -53.93 -2.57 22.59
N THR A 165 -52.88 -1.77 22.42
CA THR A 165 -52.20 -1.57 21.15
C THR A 165 -50.80 -2.19 21.21
N VAL A 166 -50.40 -2.87 20.14
CA VAL A 166 -49.00 -3.25 19.89
C VAL A 166 -48.51 -2.48 18.67
N LEU A 167 -47.48 -1.68 18.87
CA LEU A 167 -46.83 -0.84 17.86
C LEU A 167 -45.48 -1.46 17.50
N ILE A 168 -45.20 -1.56 16.20
CA ILE A 168 -43.96 -2.11 15.66
C ILE A 168 -43.42 -1.10 14.66
N ASN A 169 -42.30 -0.48 14.97
CA ASN A 169 -41.69 0.53 14.13
C ASN A 169 -40.29 0.10 13.71
N LEU A 170 -39.94 0.38 12.45
CA LEU A 170 -38.55 0.44 12.03
C LEU A 170 -37.92 1.66 12.69
N SER A 171 -36.91 1.44 13.53
CA SER A 171 -36.17 2.55 14.14
C SER A 171 -35.35 3.17 13.03
N ASP A 172 -35.54 4.47 12.80
CA ASP A 172 -34.90 5.28 11.75
C ASP A 172 -35.59 5.28 10.36
N GLN A 173 -36.73 4.60 10.21
CA GLN A 173 -37.57 4.68 9.01
C GLN A 173 -39.05 4.83 9.39
N ASP A 174 -39.83 5.50 8.55
CA ASP A 174 -41.27 5.69 8.80
C ASP A 174 -42.08 4.41 8.57
N GLY A 175 -41.49 3.22 8.37
CA GLY A 175 -42.20 1.97 8.11
C GLY A 175 -42.56 1.19 9.39
N GLY A 176 -43.73 0.58 9.43
CA GLY A 176 -44.19 -0.11 10.64
C GLY A 176 -45.51 -0.86 10.52
N ALA A 177 -45.97 -1.37 11.67
CA ALA A 177 -47.24 -2.05 11.85
C ALA A 177 -47.87 -1.67 13.21
N ILE A 178 -49.19 -1.56 13.23
CA ILE A 178 -50.01 -1.39 14.44
C ILE A 178 -51.00 -2.54 14.49
N LEU A 179 -51.12 -3.14 15.68
CA LEU A 179 -52.14 -4.10 16.03
C LEU A 179 -53.00 -3.49 17.15
N GLN A 180 -54.27 -3.22 16.87
CA GLN A 180 -55.24 -2.77 17.87
C GLN A 180 -56.10 -3.95 18.28
N ILE A 181 -56.17 -4.26 19.58
CA ILE A 181 -56.84 -5.45 20.10
C ILE A 181 -58.02 -5.03 20.98
N ALA A 182 -59.24 -5.36 20.54
CA ALA A 182 -60.49 -5.04 21.22
C ALA A 182 -61.43 -6.25 21.24
N SER A 183 -61.66 -6.82 22.42
CA SER A 183 -62.74 -7.79 22.69
C SER A 183 -62.83 -8.95 21.67
N ASN A 184 -61.73 -9.69 21.48
CA ASN A 184 -61.55 -10.83 20.54
C ASN A 184 -61.54 -10.46 19.05
N CYS A 185 -61.44 -9.18 18.74
CA CYS A 185 -61.18 -8.66 17.42
C CYS A 185 -59.83 -7.94 17.44
N TYR A 186 -59.01 -8.15 16.42
CA TYR A 186 -57.80 -7.37 16.26
C TYR A 186 -57.69 -6.80 14.84
N ASP A 187 -57.35 -5.52 14.80
CA ASP A 187 -57.20 -4.75 13.57
C ASP A 187 -55.72 -4.51 13.32
N ILE A 188 -55.24 -4.99 12.17
CA ILE A 188 -53.86 -4.81 11.74
C ILE A 188 -53.82 -3.71 10.69
N THR A 189 -52.91 -2.76 10.87
CA THR A 189 -52.56 -1.73 9.87
C THR A 189 -51.06 -1.76 9.67
N THR A 190 -50.60 -1.79 8.41
CA THR A 190 -49.17 -1.75 8.07
C THR A 190 -48.88 -0.66 7.06
N TRP A 191 -47.71 -0.04 7.16
CA TRP A 191 -47.33 1.07 6.30
C TRP A 191 -45.83 1.02 5.94
N SER A 192 -45.52 1.49 4.73
CA SER A 192 -44.16 1.46 4.16
C SER A 192 -43.28 2.57 4.74
N SER A 193 -41.98 2.51 4.44
CA SER A 193 -40.95 3.51 4.79
C SER A 193 -41.26 4.92 4.27
N ASP A 194 -42.12 5.06 3.26
CA ASP A 194 -42.62 6.35 2.75
C ASP A 194 -43.91 6.84 3.45
N GLY A 195 -44.34 6.17 4.53
CA GLY A 195 -45.58 6.49 5.25
C GLY A 195 -46.88 6.08 4.52
N VAL A 196 -46.77 5.39 3.38
CA VAL A 196 -47.91 4.89 2.62
C VAL A 196 -48.45 3.63 3.28
N LYS A 197 -49.74 3.62 3.64
CA LYS A 197 -50.41 2.42 4.16
C LYS A 197 -50.41 1.31 3.10
N ILE A 198 -49.78 0.18 3.42
CA ILE A 198 -49.78 -1.04 2.59
C ILE A 198 -51.06 -1.84 2.85
N LEU A 199 -51.51 -1.84 4.11
CA LEU A 199 -52.71 -2.51 4.53
C LEU A 199 -53.40 -1.66 5.59
N ASP A 200 -54.67 -1.34 5.35
CA ASP A 200 -55.48 -0.47 6.20
C ASP A 200 -56.63 -1.30 6.79
N GLU A 201 -56.66 -1.42 8.12
CA GLU A 201 -57.72 -2.06 8.90
C GLU A 201 -58.12 -3.47 8.44
N LEU A 202 -57.19 -4.43 8.49
CA LEU A 202 -57.56 -5.84 8.38
C LEU A 202 -58.10 -6.35 9.72
N ILE A 203 -59.42 -6.49 9.76
CA ILE A 203 -60.16 -7.03 10.90
C ILE A 203 -60.04 -8.56 10.92
N ILE A 204 -59.52 -9.10 12.02
CA ILE A 204 -59.44 -10.55 12.22
C ILE A 204 -60.15 -10.93 13.50
N THR A 205 -61.14 -11.80 13.37
CA THR A 205 -61.88 -12.39 14.50
C THR A 205 -61.14 -13.63 14.97
N THR A 206 -60.67 -13.66 16.22
CA THR A 206 -60.04 -14.86 16.78
C THR A 206 -61.07 -15.94 17.07
N ASN A 207 -60.67 -17.20 16.88
CA ASN A 207 -61.32 -18.34 17.50
C ASN A 207 -60.90 -18.36 18.99
N PRO A 208 -61.62 -18.99 19.93
CA PRO A 208 -61.34 -18.90 21.37
C PRO A 208 -60.17 -19.79 21.80
N ASP A 209 -59.06 -19.79 21.05
CA ASP A 209 -57.81 -20.38 21.51
C ASP A 209 -57.22 -19.47 22.59
N PRO A 210 -56.69 -20.02 23.69
CA PRO A 210 -56.17 -19.24 24.82
C PRO A 210 -54.97 -18.36 24.45
N LEU A 211 -54.24 -18.71 23.38
CA LEU A 211 -53.08 -17.97 22.89
C LEU A 211 -53.11 -17.94 21.35
N HIS A 212 -53.35 -16.76 20.78
CA HIS A 212 -53.51 -16.61 19.33
C HIS A 212 -52.21 -16.12 18.66
N PRO A 213 -51.60 -16.90 17.73
CA PRO A 213 -50.39 -16.50 17.03
C PRO A 213 -50.69 -15.62 15.81
N VAL A 214 -50.16 -14.40 15.80
CA VAL A 214 -50.16 -13.49 14.66
C VAL A 214 -48.80 -13.55 13.98
N ASN A 215 -48.72 -14.22 12.82
CA ASN A 215 -47.51 -14.28 12.00
C ASN A 215 -47.41 -13.06 11.08
N LEU A 216 -46.71 -12.00 11.48
CA LEU A 216 -46.63 -10.76 10.71
C LEU A 216 -45.95 -10.93 9.34
N LEU A 217 -45.12 -11.95 9.14
CA LEU A 217 -44.53 -12.26 7.83
C LEU A 217 -45.50 -12.94 6.86
N SER A 218 -46.70 -13.30 7.32
CA SER A 218 -47.74 -13.82 6.44
C SER A 218 -48.05 -12.79 5.33
N PRO A 219 -48.12 -13.20 4.05
CA PRO A 219 -48.46 -12.31 2.95
C PRO A 219 -49.77 -11.53 3.16
N CYS A 220 -50.68 -12.06 3.99
CA CYS A 220 -51.97 -11.46 4.29
C CYS A 220 -51.88 -10.16 5.12
N TYR A 221 -50.78 -9.91 5.83
CA TYR A 221 -50.63 -8.74 6.71
C TYR A 221 -49.79 -7.61 6.09
N GLY A 222 -49.14 -7.85 4.95
CA GLY A 222 -48.39 -6.81 4.22
C GLY A 222 -47.06 -6.39 4.86
N PHE A 223 -46.73 -6.84 6.08
CA PHE A 223 -45.48 -6.46 6.74
C PHE A 223 -44.22 -6.98 6.03
N SER A 224 -44.32 -8.10 5.31
CA SER A 224 -43.22 -8.59 4.45
C SER A 224 -42.83 -7.59 3.36
N LYS A 225 -43.79 -6.78 2.88
CA LYS A 225 -43.56 -5.68 1.93
C LYS A 225 -42.86 -4.49 2.61
N VAL A 226 -43.22 -4.19 3.86
CA VAL A 226 -42.56 -3.17 4.68
C VAL A 226 -41.07 -3.50 4.84
N LEU A 227 -40.75 -4.76 5.16
CA LEU A 227 -39.37 -5.22 5.32
C LEU A 227 -38.59 -5.28 4.01
N SER A 228 -39.24 -5.47 2.86
CA SER A 228 -38.57 -5.49 1.56
C SER A 228 -38.24 -4.10 1.02
N ASP A 229 -39.00 -3.09 1.44
CA ASP A 229 -38.83 -1.69 1.03
C ASP A 229 -37.88 -0.92 1.98
N ALA A 230 -37.41 -1.56 3.05
CA ALA A 230 -36.47 -0.99 4.02
C ALA A 230 -35.01 -1.05 3.53
N ASP A 231 -34.21 -0.04 3.88
CA ASP A 231 -32.76 -0.04 3.64
C ASP A 231 -32.05 -1.26 4.28
N SER A 232 -30.93 -1.67 3.68
CA SER A 232 -30.12 -2.78 4.17
C SER A 232 -29.48 -2.45 5.53
N SER A 233 -29.80 -3.30 6.51
CA SER A 233 -29.72 -3.14 7.97
C SER A 233 -30.78 -2.19 8.53
N TYR A 234 -31.71 -2.73 9.32
CA TYR A 234 -32.76 -1.97 9.99
C TYR A 234 -32.91 -2.40 11.45
N ASN A 235 -33.45 -1.51 12.27
CA ASN A 235 -33.72 -1.74 13.68
C ASN A 235 -35.23 -1.88 13.88
N ILE A 236 -35.69 -2.78 14.73
CA ILE A 236 -37.12 -2.89 15.08
C ILE A 236 -37.31 -2.50 16.54
N THR A 237 -38.28 -1.62 16.76
CA THR A 237 -38.81 -1.32 18.08
C THR A 237 -40.23 -1.84 18.17
N MET A 238 -40.53 -2.59 19.22
CA MET A 238 -41.87 -3.04 19.55
C MET A 238 -42.29 -2.40 20.87
N GLU A 239 -43.50 -1.85 20.91
CA GLU A 239 -44.08 -1.18 22.08
C GLU A 239 -45.49 -1.72 22.29
N ALA A 240 -45.87 -1.96 23.55
CA ALA A 240 -47.19 -2.48 23.90
C ALA A 240 -47.78 -1.72 25.09
N ASP A 241 -49.07 -1.36 25.00
CA ASP A 241 -49.76 -0.52 25.99
C ASP A 241 -50.02 -1.22 27.35
N GLY A 242 -49.62 -2.48 27.52
CA GLY A 242 -49.90 -3.28 28.72
C GLY A 242 -48.71 -4.13 29.14
N LEU A 243 -48.31 -3.99 30.41
CA LEU A 243 -47.25 -4.77 31.03
C LEU A 243 -47.80 -6.10 31.56
N GLY A 244 -47.32 -7.25 31.08
CA GLY A 244 -47.77 -8.55 31.58
C GLY A 244 -47.38 -9.78 30.75
N SER A 245 -47.77 -10.96 31.22
CA SER A 245 -47.59 -12.26 30.53
C SER A 245 -48.56 -12.46 29.35
N ASP A 246 -49.49 -11.53 29.14
CA ASP A 246 -50.62 -11.69 28.23
C ASP A 246 -50.26 -11.47 26.75
N ILE A 247 -49.08 -10.90 26.48
CA ILE A 247 -48.48 -10.85 25.15
C ILE A 247 -47.09 -11.43 25.20
N ARG A 248 -46.80 -12.31 24.24
CA ARG A 248 -45.47 -12.87 24.02
C ARG A 248 -45.04 -12.61 22.58
N TYR A 249 -43.77 -12.27 22.39
CA TYR A 249 -43.18 -12.18 21.06
C TYR A 249 -42.20 -13.33 20.82
N GLU A 250 -42.03 -13.70 19.57
CA GLU A 250 -40.97 -14.59 19.09
C GLU A 250 -40.50 -14.09 17.73
N VAL A 251 -39.28 -13.57 17.70
CA VAL A 251 -38.65 -13.04 16.49
C VAL A 251 -37.37 -13.83 16.23
N GLU A 252 -37.32 -14.47 15.07
CA GLU A 252 -36.14 -15.17 14.54
C GLU A 252 -35.58 -14.30 13.41
N TYR A 253 -34.41 -13.72 13.64
CA TYR A 253 -33.79 -12.77 12.72
C TYR A 253 -32.32 -13.09 12.50
N TYR A 254 -31.81 -12.59 11.38
CA TYR A 254 -30.41 -12.61 11.04
C TYR A 254 -29.82 -11.26 11.42
N GLU A 255 -28.98 -11.24 12.46
CA GLU A 255 -28.27 -10.04 12.91
C GLU A 255 -27.07 -9.78 12.00
N TYR A 256 -26.89 -8.53 11.63
CA TYR A 256 -25.83 -7.99 10.83
C TYR A 256 -24.72 -7.44 11.74
N ASN A 257 -23.67 -8.23 11.98
CA ASN A 257 -22.54 -7.78 12.78
C ASN A 257 -21.40 -7.33 11.87
N LYS A 258 -20.96 -6.07 12.03
CA LYS A 258 -19.73 -5.55 11.41
C LYS A 258 -18.57 -5.70 12.38
N THR A 259 -17.55 -6.45 11.97
CA THR A 259 -16.29 -6.54 12.72
C THR A 259 -15.11 -6.22 11.83
N THR A 260 -14.21 -5.36 12.31
CA THR A 260 -12.92 -5.13 11.65
C THR A 260 -11.94 -6.19 12.12
N GLU A 261 -11.39 -6.95 11.17
CA GLU A 261 -10.33 -7.91 11.44
C GLU A 261 -9.02 -7.44 10.78
N PRO A 262 -7.93 -7.26 11.55
CA PRO A 262 -6.64 -6.89 10.99
C PRO A 262 -5.92 -8.14 10.47
N TYR A 263 -5.48 -8.09 9.22
CA TYR A 263 -4.67 -9.11 8.59
C TYR A 263 -3.30 -8.57 8.23
N THR A 264 -2.25 -9.36 8.46
CA THR A 264 -0.87 -9.00 8.11
C THR A 264 -0.21 -10.12 7.33
N LYS A 265 0.34 -9.78 6.16
CA LYS A 265 1.02 -10.72 5.26
C LYS A 265 2.31 -10.09 4.75
N THR A 266 3.31 -10.92 4.49
CA THR A 266 4.65 -10.47 4.10
C THR A 266 5.05 -11.08 2.77
N SER A 267 5.51 -10.23 1.86
CA SER A 267 6.11 -10.62 0.58
C SER A 267 7.61 -10.34 0.56
N ASN A 268 8.36 -11.16 -0.18
CA ASN A 268 9.82 -11.07 -0.31
C ASN A 268 10.17 -10.70 -1.76
N GLY A 269 11.00 -9.68 -1.97
CA GLY A 269 11.39 -9.27 -3.32
C GLY A 269 12.05 -7.91 -3.36
N THR A 270 13.17 -7.76 -2.64
CA THR A 270 13.88 -6.49 -2.51
C THR A 270 15.17 -6.47 -3.32
N MET A 271 15.37 -5.37 -4.05
CA MET A 271 16.60 -5.07 -4.76
C MET A 271 17.09 -3.69 -4.34
N VAL A 272 18.39 -3.57 -4.11
CA VAL A 272 19.03 -2.35 -3.62
C VAL A 272 20.20 -1.98 -4.50
N TYR A 273 20.15 -0.78 -5.08
CA TYR A 273 21.34 -0.10 -5.60
C TYR A 273 21.82 0.92 -4.58
N ARG A 274 23.14 0.96 -4.36
CA ARG A 274 23.82 1.98 -3.57
C ARG A 274 24.85 2.66 -4.45
N SER A 275 24.75 3.98 -4.59
CA SER A 275 25.86 4.76 -5.14
C SER A 275 26.97 4.88 -4.10
N MET A 276 28.20 5.03 -4.59
CA MET A 276 29.37 5.45 -3.82
C MET A 276 29.97 6.64 -4.55
N ASN A 277 29.25 7.76 -4.50
CA ASN A 277 29.62 9.02 -5.12
C ASN A 277 30.69 9.73 -4.29
N ARG A 278 31.56 10.48 -4.96
CA ARG A 278 32.69 11.17 -4.32
C ARG A 278 32.41 12.64 -4.04
N TYR A 279 31.61 13.30 -4.88
CA TYR A 279 31.32 14.74 -4.79
C TYR A 279 29.81 15.04 -4.84
N PHE A 280 28.99 14.14 -5.35
CA PHE A 280 27.54 14.17 -5.27
C PHE A 280 27.04 13.36 -4.06
N ILE A 281 25.78 13.60 -3.68
CA ILE A 281 25.15 12.87 -2.57
C ILE A 281 25.03 11.38 -2.89
N ASP A 282 25.22 10.56 -1.86
CA ASP A 282 24.95 9.13 -1.96
C ASP A 282 23.45 8.88 -1.96
N GLN A 283 23.01 8.13 -2.95
CA GLN A 283 21.64 7.74 -3.17
C GLN A 283 21.52 6.23 -3.10
N ARG A 284 20.40 5.79 -2.53
CA ARG A 284 20.02 4.39 -2.50
C ARG A 284 18.67 4.23 -3.19
N PHE A 285 18.64 3.46 -4.27
CA PHE A 285 17.41 3.05 -4.93
C PHE A 285 17.02 1.67 -4.40
N ILE A 286 15.80 1.56 -3.91
CA ILE A 286 15.23 0.31 -3.42
C ILE A 286 14.04 -0.02 -4.28
N TYR A 287 14.11 -1.13 -5.02
CA TYR A 287 12.94 -1.74 -5.62
C TYR A 287 12.39 -2.79 -4.65
N GLN A 288 11.08 -2.76 -4.41
CA GLN A 288 10.40 -3.73 -3.56
C GLN A 288 8.97 -3.95 -4.05
N ASN A 289 8.69 -5.16 -4.56
CA ASN A 289 7.34 -5.64 -4.87
C ASN A 289 6.50 -4.66 -5.74
N GLY A 290 7.11 -4.10 -6.78
CA GLY A 290 6.51 -3.11 -7.70
C GLY A 290 6.81 -1.66 -7.32
N ALA A 291 7.10 -1.37 -6.04
CA ALA A 291 7.42 -0.03 -5.59
C ALA A 291 8.90 0.30 -5.80
N VAL A 292 9.21 1.56 -6.13
CA VAL A 292 10.58 2.08 -6.20
C VAL A 292 10.72 3.23 -5.22
N PHE A 293 11.70 3.13 -4.34
CA PHE A 293 12.04 4.16 -3.35
C PHE A 293 13.40 4.76 -3.67
N LEU A 294 13.50 6.08 -3.54
CA LEU A 294 14.76 6.81 -3.51
C LEU A 294 15.02 7.29 -2.08
N CYS A 295 16.07 6.79 -1.46
CA CYS A 295 16.60 7.26 -0.19
C CYS A 295 17.82 8.15 -0.46
N GLN A 296 17.77 9.40 0.00
CA GLN A 296 18.88 10.34 -0.05
C GLN A 296 18.89 11.15 1.25
N PRO A 297 19.99 11.27 2.00
CA PRO A 297 19.96 12.03 3.25
C PRO A 297 19.43 13.47 3.02
N PRO A 298 18.47 13.97 3.81
CA PRO A 298 17.87 13.36 5.02
C PRO A 298 16.59 12.53 4.78
N ASP A 299 16.05 12.47 3.56
CA ASP A 299 14.70 12.01 3.28
C ASP A 299 14.64 10.75 2.37
N ALA A 300 13.57 9.97 2.55
CA ALA A 300 13.19 8.92 1.60
C ALA A 300 11.90 9.31 0.88
N SER A 301 11.80 8.97 -0.40
CA SER A 301 10.63 9.24 -1.23
C SER A 301 10.26 7.99 -2.04
N MET A 302 8.98 7.67 -2.09
CA MET A 302 8.46 6.68 -3.04
C MET A 302 8.31 7.37 -4.40
N ARG A 303 8.84 6.73 -5.44
CA ARG A 303 8.90 7.25 -6.80
C ARG A 303 7.96 6.51 -7.73
N THR A 304 7.78 5.21 -7.50
CA THR A 304 6.81 4.38 -8.21
C THR A 304 5.99 3.60 -7.19
N LEU A 305 4.66 3.54 -7.42
CA LEU A 305 3.73 2.77 -6.61
C LEU A 305 3.81 1.28 -7.02
N PRO A 306 3.59 0.35 -6.08
CA PRO A 306 3.45 -1.06 -6.42
C PRO A 306 2.14 -1.30 -7.16
N ASP A 307 2.13 -2.25 -8.10
CA ASP A 307 0.90 -2.75 -8.67
C ASP A 307 0.24 -3.73 -7.69
N ILE A 308 -1.01 -3.42 -7.30
CA ILE A 308 -1.80 -4.21 -6.36
C ILE A 308 -3.18 -4.38 -6.98
N THR A 309 -3.52 -5.62 -7.31
CA THR A 309 -4.86 -5.96 -7.79
C THR A 309 -5.69 -6.51 -6.64
N ILE A 310 -6.90 -5.98 -6.46
CA ILE A 310 -7.89 -6.48 -5.51
C ILE A 310 -9.03 -7.11 -6.30
N GLU A 311 -9.32 -8.37 -6.03
CA GLU A 311 -10.38 -9.13 -6.70
C GLU A 311 -11.26 -9.82 -5.66
N ASP A 312 -12.58 -9.68 -5.79
CA ASP A 312 -13.53 -10.47 -5.00
C ASP A 312 -13.96 -11.71 -5.78
N VAL A 313 -13.72 -12.88 -5.19
CA VAL A 313 -14.02 -14.18 -5.80
C VAL A 313 -14.86 -15.01 -4.83
N GLY A 314 -16.18 -14.91 -4.94
CA GLY A 314 -17.10 -15.55 -3.99
C GLY A 314 -17.08 -14.84 -2.64
N ASN A 315 -16.77 -15.55 -1.55
CA ASN A 315 -16.66 -15.00 -0.18
C ASN A 315 -15.19 -14.72 0.19
N TYR A 316 -14.38 -14.33 -0.79
CA TYR A 316 -12.95 -14.11 -0.63
C TYR A 316 -12.55 -12.82 -1.30
N THR A 317 -11.78 -12.00 -0.59
CA THR A 317 -11.05 -10.90 -1.20
C THR A 317 -9.60 -11.31 -1.39
N TRP A 318 -9.19 -11.35 -2.66
CA TRP A 318 -7.83 -11.67 -3.06
C TRP A 318 -7.08 -10.39 -3.36
N VAL A 319 -5.96 -10.19 -2.68
CA VAL A 319 -5.00 -9.17 -3.03
C VAL A 319 -3.84 -9.87 -3.71
N THR A 320 -3.66 -9.58 -4.98
CA THR A 320 -2.61 -10.17 -5.80
C THR A 320 -1.45 -9.21 -5.90
N ILE A 321 -0.24 -9.71 -5.64
CA ILE A 321 0.98 -8.92 -5.78
C ILE A 321 2.07 -9.76 -6.46
N PRO A 322 2.69 -9.27 -7.55
CA PRO A 322 3.65 -10.06 -8.30
C PRO A 322 5.00 -10.16 -7.57
N MET A 323 5.46 -11.39 -7.29
CA MET A 323 6.78 -11.62 -6.72
C MET A 323 7.82 -11.91 -7.80
N VAL A 324 8.76 -10.97 -7.94
CA VAL A 324 9.85 -11.08 -8.90
C VAL A 324 11.14 -11.46 -8.21
N THR A 325 11.79 -12.49 -8.74
CA THR A 325 13.17 -12.79 -8.39
C THR A 325 14.08 -12.04 -9.33
N VAL A 326 14.85 -11.13 -8.76
CA VAL A 326 15.86 -10.38 -9.48
C VAL A 326 17.22 -11.03 -9.26
N GLY A 327 18.14 -10.94 -10.22
CA GLY A 327 19.50 -11.42 -10.11
C GLY A 327 20.39 -10.78 -11.17
N THR A 328 21.70 -10.70 -10.92
CA THR A 328 22.63 -10.13 -11.90
C THR A 328 23.44 -11.22 -12.61
N GLY A 329 23.50 -11.14 -13.95
CA GLY A 329 24.18 -12.13 -14.79
C GLY A 329 23.55 -13.53 -14.82
N GLU A 330 24.18 -14.45 -15.58
CA GLU A 330 23.69 -15.82 -15.83
C GLU A 330 23.55 -16.67 -14.53
N ASN A 331 24.37 -16.37 -13.52
CA ASN A 331 24.37 -17.09 -12.24
C ASN A 331 23.52 -16.42 -11.14
N ARG A 332 22.73 -15.38 -11.46
CA ARG A 332 21.91 -14.61 -10.50
C ARG A 332 22.70 -14.22 -9.24
N THR A 333 23.87 -13.59 -9.44
CA THR A 333 24.71 -13.21 -8.30
C THR A 333 23.97 -12.22 -7.40
N PRO A 334 24.06 -12.37 -6.07
CA PRO A 334 23.27 -11.57 -5.14
C PRO A 334 23.79 -10.13 -5.01
N MET A 335 25.03 -9.86 -5.44
CA MET A 335 25.62 -8.53 -5.40
C MET A 335 26.71 -8.41 -6.47
N ILE A 336 26.68 -7.31 -7.22
CA ILE A 336 27.75 -6.89 -8.13
C ILE A 336 28.09 -5.44 -7.81
N GLY A 337 29.38 -5.15 -7.68
CA GLY A 337 29.90 -3.80 -7.59
C GLY A 337 30.76 -3.49 -8.80
N GLY A 338 30.70 -2.26 -9.29
CA GLY A 338 31.55 -1.82 -10.38
C GLY A 338 31.29 -0.39 -10.80
N SER A 339 32.07 0.05 -11.79
CA SER A 339 31.93 1.35 -12.46
C SER A 339 31.42 1.21 -13.90
N GLY A 340 31.15 -0.02 -14.35
CA GLY A 340 30.72 -0.36 -15.69
C GLY A 340 29.20 -0.48 -15.85
N VAL A 341 28.80 -1.07 -16.97
CA VAL A 341 27.40 -1.45 -17.24
C VAL A 341 27.26 -2.93 -16.95
N GLU A 342 26.27 -3.29 -16.14
CA GLU A 342 25.95 -4.66 -15.80
C GLU A 342 24.59 -5.07 -16.36
N GLU A 343 24.42 -6.36 -16.66
CA GLU A 343 23.13 -6.93 -17.06
C GLU A 343 22.35 -7.39 -15.82
N LEU A 344 21.21 -6.74 -15.61
CA LEU A 344 20.17 -7.15 -14.69
C LEU A 344 19.25 -8.17 -15.36
N GLN A 345 19.11 -9.35 -14.74
CA GLN A 345 18.14 -10.36 -15.15
C GLN A 345 17.01 -10.44 -14.13
N MET A 346 15.78 -10.32 -14.61
CA MET A 346 14.58 -10.35 -13.79
C MET A 346 13.72 -11.52 -14.24
N GLY A 347 13.35 -12.39 -13.30
CA GLY A 347 12.47 -13.51 -13.57
C GLY A 347 11.25 -13.46 -12.65
N LEU A 348 10.07 -13.65 -13.21
CA LEU A 348 8.87 -13.83 -12.42
C LEU A 348 8.92 -15.22 -11.78
N LYS A 349 8.89 -15.29 -10.44
CA LYS A 349 8.93 -16.59 -9.77
C LYS A 349 7.52 -17.16 -9.62
N TYR A 350 6.62 -16.33 -9.09
CA TYR A 350 5.20 -16.61 -8.98
C TYR A 350 4.45 -15.31 -8.73
N VAL A 351 3.18 -15.29 -9.12
CA VAL A 351 2.25 -14.26 -8.68
C VAL A 351 1.68 -14.74 -7.35
N ASP A 352 1.97 -14.04 -6.26
CA ASP A 352 1.43 -14.42 -4.96
C ASP A 352 0.01 -13.87 -4.82
N ARG A 353 -0.90 -14.75 -4.43
CA ARG A 353 -2.28 -14.39 -4.12
C ARG A 353 -2.43 -14.44 -2.63
N ILE A 354 -2.50 -13.27 -2.03
CA ILE A 354 -2.71 -13.12 -0.60
C ILE A 354 -4.21 -13.06 -0.37
N THR A 355 -4.75 -14.10 0.22
CA THR A 355 -6.15 -14.11 0.66
C THR A 355 -6.28 -13.34 1.96
N PHE A 356 -7.17 -12.35 1.94
CA PHE A 356 -7.65 -11.63 3.10
C PHE A 356 -9.07 -12.09 3.42
N ALA A 357 -9.41 -12.23 4.71
CA ALA A 357 -10.73 -12.68 5.19
C ALA A 357 -11.24 -14.00 4.55
N ASP A 358 -10.58 -15.12 4.87
CA ASP A 358 -10.93 -16.46 4.39
C ASP A 358 -12.37 -16.84 4.79
N ARG A 359 -13.26 -16.98 3.79
CA ARG A 359 -14.70 -17.34 3.90
C ARG A 359 -15.59 -16.28 4.53
N ASN A 360 -15.13 -15.04 4.65
CA ASN A 360 -15.88 -13.94 5.24
C ASN A 360 -16.32 -12.94 4.16
N ASN A 361 -17.58 -12.51 4.23
CA ASN A 361 -18.09 -11.43 3.38
C ASN A 361 -17.35 -10.15 3.72
N THR A 362 -16.68 -9.55 2.74
CA THR A 362 -15.81 -8.39 2.93
C THR A 362 -16.51 -7.15 2.38
N GLU A 363 -16.77 -6.16 3.24
CA GLU A 363 -17.42 -4.89 2.84
C GLU A 363 -16.39 -3.88 2.30
N SER A 364 -15.23 -3.77 2.96
CA SER A 364 -14.12 -2.93 2.47
C SER A 364 -12.77 -3.39 3.01
N VAL A 365 -11.71 -3.05 2.28
CA VAL A 365 -10.32 -3.38 2.59
C VAL A 365 -9.47 -2.12 2.56
N SER A 366 -8.76 -1.83 3.66
CA SER A 366 -7.77 -0.75 3.72
C SER A 366 -6.37 -1.33 3.73
N ILE A 367 -5.55 -1.02 2.71
CA ILE A 367 -4.18 -1.55 2.57
C ILE A 367 -3.16 -0.53 3.09
N ILE A 368 -2.30 -0.96 4.01
CA ILE A 368 -1.16 -0.18 4.51
C ILE A 368 0.12 -0.88 4.12
N ILE A 369 1.02 -0.14 3.46
CA ILE A 369 2.36 -0.58 3.07
C ILE A 369 3.36 0.13 3.96
N GLU A 370 4.18 -0.65 4.67
CA GLU A 370 5.26 -0.10 5.49
C GLU A 370 6.56 -0.08 4.66
N PRO A 371 7.22 1.07 4.51
CA PRO A 371 8.49 1.13 3.81
C PRO A 371 9.56 0.35 4.58
N PRO A 372 10.58 -0.21 3.89
CA PRO A 372 11.68 -0.88 4.56
C PRO A 372 12.43 0.10 5.46
N GLU A 373 12.93 -0.37 6.61
CA GLU A 373 13.71 0.46 7.55
C GLU A 373 14.90 1.09 6.82
N GLY A 374 14.77 2.39 6.55
CA GLY A 374 15.77 3.19 5.86
C GLY A 374 16.87 3.62 6.81
N GLY A 375 17.74 2.68 7.20
CA GLY A 375 19.02 2.99 7.87
C GLY A 375 20.06 3.51 6.90
#